data_AF-A0A2A6ZVM9-F1
#
_entry.id   AF-A0A2A6ZVM9-F1
#
_cell.length_a   1.000
_cell.length_b   1.000
_cell.length_c   1.000
_cell.angle_alpha   90.00
_cell.angle_beta   90.00
_cell.angle_gamma   90.00
#
_symmetry.space_group_name_H-M   'P 1'
#
loop_
_entity.id
_entity.type
_entity.pdbx_description
1 polymer ?
#
loop_
_entity_poly.entity_id
_entity_poly.type
_entity_poly.pdbx_seq_one_letter_code
_entity_poly.pdbx_strand_id
1 'polypeptide(L)'
;MTDSIKETIKETVNHQAETPTNTKTKAVLNQAVADLSVAASIVHQVHWYMRGPGFLYLHPKMDELMDSLNSHLDKISERLITIGGEPYSTLVEFSSNSGLTETTGTFDQPMSDRIQLLVDIYKYLSVL
;
A
#
# COMPACT_ATOMS: atom_id res chain seq x y z
N MET A 1 45.28 -4.86 10.48
CA MET A 1 43.91 -4.53 10.94
C MET A 1 43.00 -4.04 9.82
N THR A 2 43.50 -3.30 8.83
CA THR A 2 42.70 -2.79 7.70
C THR A 2 42.25 -3.87 6.70
N ASP A 3 42.98 -4.99 6.61
CA ASP A 3 42.65 -6.06 5.66
C ASP A 3 41.43 -6.87 6.12
N SER A 4 41.29 -7.08 7.42
CA SER A 4 40.14 -7.76 8.03
C SER A 4 38.83 -6.98 7.83
N ILE A 5 38.85 -5.64 7.91
CA ILE A 5 37.65 -4.82 7.66
C ILE A 5 37.23 -4.90 6.19
N LYS A 6 38.19 -4.89 5.26
CA LYS A 6 37.89 -5.02 3.82
C LYS A 6 37.38 -6.41 3.45
N GLU A 7 37.88 -7.43 4.14
CA GLU A 7 37.47 -8.83 3.97
C GLU A 7 36.06 -9.06 4.53
N THR A 8 35.75 -8.54 5.72
CA THR A 8 34.39 -8.56 6.29
C THR A 8 33.40 -7.77 5.42
N ILE A 9 33.79 -6.61 4.87
CA ILE A 9 32.93 -5.87 3.92
C ILE A 9 32.69 -6.70 2.65
N LYS A 10 33.72 -7.37 2.11
CA LYS A 10 33.57 -8.27 0.95
C LYS A 10 32.68 -9.47 1.25
N GLU A 11 32.80 -10.09 2.42
CA GLU A 11 31.93 -11.20 2.83
C GLU A 11 30.48 -10.73 3.02
N THR A 12 30.27 -9.55 3.60
CA THR A 12 28.91 -8.99 3.79
C THR A 12 28.27 -8.62 2.45
N VAL A 13 29.05 -8.09 1.50
CA VAL A 13 28.60 -7.77 0.13
C VAL A 13 28.38 -9.05 -0.69
N ASN A 14 29.22 -10.08 -0.53
CA ASN A 14 29.05 -11.36 -1.24
C ASN A 14 27.94 -12.24 -0.64
N HIS A 15 27.60 -12.12 0.66
CA HIS A 15 26.43 -12.80 1.22
C HIS A 15 25.10 -12.26 0.70
N GLN A 16 25.07 -11.04 0.15
CA GLN A 16 23.91 -10.54 -0.58
C GLN A 16 23.79 -11.12 -2.00
N ALA A 17 24.89 -11.64 -2.56
CA ALA A 17 24.95 -12.11 -3.95
C ALA A 17 24.29 -13.49 -4.20
N GLU A 18 23.94 -14.23 -3.14
CA GLU A 18 23.25 -15.53 -3.23
C GLU A 18 21.81 -15.49 -2.69
N THR A 19 21.21 -14.30 -2.61
CA THR A 19 19.78 -14.22 -2.29
C THR A 19 18.99 -14.78 -3.48
N PRO A 20 18.09 -15.76 -3.30
CA PRO A 20 17.18 -16.18 -4.35
C PRO A 20 16.56 -14.93 -4.97
N THR A 21 16.53 -14.83 -6.29
CA THR A 21 15.86 -13.74 -6.99
C THR A 21 14.37 -13.83 -6.65
N ASN A 22 13.98 -13.17 -5.56
CA ASN A 22 12.62 -13.11 -5.02
C ASN A 22 11.70 -12.31 -5.96
N THR A 23 11.91 -12.39 -7.28
CA THR A 23 11.29 -11.58 -8.33
C THR A 23 9.78 -11.60 -8.23
N LYS A 24 9.18 -12.78 -8.01
CA LYS A 24 7.73 -12.92 -7.83
C LYS A 24 7.25 -12.20 -6.57
N THR A 25 7.92 -12.40 -5.44
CA THR A 25 7.60 -11.72 -4.18
C THR A 25 7.77 -10.21 -4.31
N LYS A 26 8.84 -9.74 -4.95
CA LYS A 26 9.08 -8.31 -5.22
C LYS A 26 7.96 -7.71 -6.06
N ALA A 27 7.51 -8.40 -7.10
CA ALA A 27 6.41 -7.96 -7.94
C ALA A 27 5.09 -7.85 -7.15
N VAL A 28 4.75 -8.87 -6.35
CA VAL A 28 3.54 -8.87 -5.51
C VAL A 28 3.59 -7.76 -4.46
N LEU A 29 4.72 -7.57 -3.78
CA LEU A 29 4.87 -6.50 -2.80
C LEU A 29 4.74 -5.12 -3.45
N ASN A 30 5.31 -4.92 -4.64
CA ASN A 30 5.21 -3.63 -5.32
C ASN A 30 3.79 -3.35 -5.85
N GLN A 31 3.09 -4.40 -6.29
CA GLN A 31 1.65 -4.32 -6.60
C GLN A 31 0.86 -3.88 -5.36
N ALA A 32 1.11 -4.50 -4.20
CA ALA A 32 0.49 -4.11 -2.95
C ALA A 32 0.82 -2.66 -2.54
N VAL A 33 2.03 -2.16 -2.80
CA VAL A 33 2.38 -0.75 -2.57
C VAL A 33 1.48 0.19 -3.38
N ALA A 34 1.27 -0.10 -4.67
CA ALA A 34 0.38 0.70 -5.51
C ALA A 34 -1.07 0.63 -5.02
N ASP A 35 -1.57 -0.58 -4.74
CA ASP A 35 -2.96 -0.81 -4.34
C ASP A 35 -3.31 -0.21 -2.99
N LEU A 36 -2.41 -0.32 -2.01
CA LEU A 36 -2.62 0.28 -0.68
C LEU A 36 -2.61 1.81 -0.75
N SER A 37 -1.77 2.40 -1.61
CA SER A 37 -1.70 3.84 -1.80
C SER A 37 -3.00 4.38 -2.43
N VAL A 38 -3.51 3.71 -3.45
CA VAL A 38 -4.80 4.07 -4.08
C VAL A 38 -5.97 3.79 -3.13
N ALA A 39 -5.97 2.67 -2.41
CA ALA A 39 -7.00 2.37 -1.42
C ALA A 39 -7.08 3.42 -0.31
N ALA A 40 -5.93 3.90 0.19
CA ALA A 40 -5.89 4.98 1.19
C ALA A 40 -6.53 6.27 0.65
N SER A 41 -6.25 6.64 -0.61
CA SER A 41 -6.90 7.78 -1.27
C SER A 41 -8.43 7.61 -1.38
N ILE A 42 -8.90 6.41 -1.76
CA ILE A 42 -10.34 6.14 -1.84
C ILE A 42 -11.01 6.21 -0.46
N VAL A 43 -10.40 5.64 0.58
CA VAL A 43 -10.91 5.74 1.96
C VAL A 43 -11.00 7.21 2.40
N HIS A 44 -10.00 8.02 2.07
CA HIS A 44 -10.00 9.44 2.36
C HIS A 44 -11.09 10.19 1.60
N GLN A 45 -11.35 9.83 0.35
CA GLN A 45 -12.47 10.37 -0.41
C GLN A 45 -13.82 10.01 0.25
N VAL A 46 -13.98 8.77 0.71
CA VAL A 46 -15.18 8.34 1.44
C VAL A 46 -15.34 9.12 2.74
N HIS A 47 -14.25 9.32 3.49
CA HIS A 47 -14.21 10.14 4.70
C HIS A 47 -14.73 11.57 4.48
N TRP A 48 -14.27 12.25 3.42
CA TRP A 48 -14.68 13.63 3.11
C TRP A 48 -16.08 13.75 2.52
N TYR A 49 -16.47 12.82 1.64
CA TYR A 49 -17.71 12.95 0.86
C TYR A 49 -18.90 12.20 1.46
N MET A 50 -18.74 11.43 2.54
CA MET A 50 -19.87 10.78 3.21
C MET A 50 -20.81 11.78 3.89
N ARG A 51 -22.12 11.53 3.78
CA ARG A 51 -23.19 12.29 4.44
C ARG A 51 -24.36 11.37 4.81
N GLY A 52 -25.14 11.78 5.81
CA GLY A 52 -26.37 11.09 6.20
C GLY A 52 -26.27 10.27 7.49
N PRO A 53 -27.26 9.40 7.76
CA PRO A 53 -27.29 8.59 8.98
C PRO A 53 -26.01 7.77 9.16
N GLY A 54 -25.49 7.73 10.39
CA GLY A 54 -24.25 7.03 10.70
C GLY A 54 -22.96 7.84 10.50
N PHE A 55 -23.03 9.06 9.95
CA PHE A 55 -21.85 9.91 9.72
C PHE A 55 -20.93 10.03 10.93
N LEU A 56 -21.46 10.37 12.11
CA LEU A 56 -20.63 10.59 13.32
C LEU A 56 -19.88 9.35 13.81
N TYR A 57 -20.31 8.16 13.39
CA TYR A 57 -19.63 6.90 13.72
C TYR A 57 -18.70 6.45 12.58
N LEU A 58 -19.16 6.57 11.33
CA LEU A 58 -18.43 6.06 10.15
C LEU A 58 -17.31 7.00 9.70
N HIS A 59 -17.46 8.31 9.89
CA HIS A 59 -16.45 9.29 9.49
C HIS A 59 -15.10 9.09 10.22
N PRO A 60 -15.02 9.04 11.57
CA PRO A 60 -13.76 8.72 12.25
C PRO A 60 -13.30 7.28 11.98
N LYS A 61 -14.22 6.36 11.66
CA LYS A 61 -13.84 5.00 11.27
C LYS A 61 -13.01 4.99 9.99
N MET A 62 -13.24 5.92 9.05
CA MET A 62 -12.44 6.00 7.84
C MET A 62 -11.00 6.42 8.13
N ASP A 63 -10.77 7.27 9.14
CA ASP A 63 -9.40 7.61 9.58
C ASP A 63 -8.69 6.38 10.13
N GLU A 64 -9.36 5.58 10.98
CA GLU A 64 -8.79 4.31 11.48
C GLU A 64 -8.42 3.33 10.34
N LEU A 65 -9.26 3.25 9.31
CA LEU A 65 -9.01 2.40 8.15
C LEU A 65 -7.83 2.94 7.32
N MET A 66 -7.77 4.24 7.10
CA MET A 66 -6.68 4.89 6.38
C MET A 66 -5.34 4.71 7.12
N ASP A 67 -5.32 4.90 8.44
CA ASP A 67 -4.14 4.66 9.29
C ASP A 67 -3.66 3.21 9.20
N SER A 68 -4.60 2.25 9.21
CA SER A 68 -4.25 0.84 9.06
C SER A 68 -3.68 0.53 7.66
N LEU A 69 -4.24 1.10 6.59
CA LEU A 69 -3.72 0.93 5.23
C LEU A 69 -2.32 1.52 5.11
N ASN A 70 -2.09 2.72 5.64
CA ASN A 70 -0.80 3.39 5.64
C ASN A 70 0.24 2.60 6.47
N SER A 71 -0.15 2.01 7.60
CA SER A 71 0.75 1.14 8.38
C SER A 71 1.15 -0.12 7.63
N HIS A 72 0.24 -0.71 6.84
CA HIS A 72 0.56 -1.86 6.00
C HIS A 72 1.45 -1.45 4.81
N LEU A 73 1.15 -0.32 4.17
CA LEU A 73 1.92 0.24 3.07
C LEU A 73 3.39 0.41 3.48
N ASP A 74 3.64 1.00 4.64
CA ASP A 74 4.98 1.20 5.19
C ASP A 74 5.72 -0.13 5.40
N LYS A 75 5.12 -1.07 6.15
CA LYS A 75 5.72 -2.40 6.42
C LYS A 75 6.00 -3.21 5.15
N ILE A 76 5.09 -3.14 4.17
CA ILE A 76 5.24 -3.85 2.88
C ILE A 76 6.36 -3.21 2.05
N SER A 77 6.43 -1.88 2.03
CA SER A 77 7.51 -1.14 1.35
C SER A 77 8.87 -1.46 1.97
N GLU A 78 8.98 -1.43 3.30
CA GLU A 78 10.20 -1.81 4.03
C GLU A 78 10.60 -3.26 3.75
N ARG A 79 9.62 -4.17 3.67
CA ARG A 79 9.88 -5.57 3.33
C ARG A 79 10.41 -5.71 1.90
N LEU A 80 9.85 -4.96 0.95
CA LEU A 80 10.30 -4.93 -0.43
C LEU A 80 11.75 -4.43 -0.53
N ILE A 81 12.08 -3.34 0.17
CA ILE A 81 13.45 -2.80 0.25
C ILE A 81 14.40 -3.85 0.85
N THR A 82 14.00 -4.51 1.94
CA THR A 82 14.80 -5.52 2.64
C THR A 82 15.22 -6.68 1.72
N ILE A 83 14.39 -7.05 0.74
CA ILE A 83 14.68 -8.12 -0.23
C ILE A 83 15.28 -7.61 -1.55
N GLY A 84 15.78 -6.37 -1.57
CA GLY A 84 16.43 -5.76 -2.74
C GLY A 84 15.46 -5.39 -3.85
N GLY A 85 14.26 -4.91 -3.50
CA GLY A 85 13.31 -4.28 -4.42
C GLY A 85 13.22 -2.76 -4.21
N GLU A 86 12.50 -2.11 -5.10
CA GLU A 86 12.33 -0.66 -5.15
C GLU A 86 10.83 -0.37 -5.17
N PRO A 87 10.23 0.11 -4.05
CA PRO A 87 8.81 0.41 -4.00
C PRO A 87 8.47 1.57 -4.93
N TYR A 88 7.32 1.50 -5.60
CA TYR A 88 6.71 2.68 -6.22
C TYR A 88 6.62 3.80 -5.19
N SER A 89 6.83 5.05 -5.63
CA SER A 89 6.97 6.17 -4.68
C SER A 89 6.39 7.49 -5.18
N THR A 90 5.68 7.47 -6.30
CA THR A 90 5.00 8.64 -6.85
C THR A 90 3.52 8.36 -7.12
N LEU A 91 2.69 9.41 -7.08
CA LEU A 91 1.26 9.29 -7.36
C LEU A 91 0.97 8.69 -8.76
N VAL A 92 1.81 9.02 -9.74
CA VAL A 92 1.72 8.46 -11.09
C VAL A 92 2.00 6.96 -11.07
N GLU A 93 3.04 6.51 -10.37
CA GLU A 93 3.32 5.07 -10.27
C GLU A 93 2.21 4.31 -9.54
N PHE A 94 1.67 4.86 -8.44
CA PHE A 94 0.57 4.23 -7.72
C PHE A 94 -0.67 4.05 -8.61
N SER A 95 -1.12 5.14 -9.23
CA SER A 95 -2.30 5.12 -10.11
C SER A 95 -2.10 4.28 -11.37
N SER A 96 -0.87 4.20 -11.90
CA SER A 96 -0.60 3.46 -13.14
C SER A 96 -0.44 1.96 -12.93
N ASN A 97 -0.11 1.52 -11.70
CA ASN A 97 0.15 0.11 -11.39
C ASN A 97 -0.94 -0.51 -10.50
N SER A 98 -1.79 0.27 -9.85
CA SER A 98 -2.87 -0.28 -9.04
C SER A 98 -3.94 -0.96 -9.91
N GLY A 99 -4.52 -2.06 -9.40
CA GLY A 99 -5.74 -2.64 -9.96
C GLY A 99 -7.02 -1.95 -9.50
N LEU A 100 -6.92 -0.96 -8.62
CA LEU A 100 -8.02 -0.12 -8.16
C LEU A 100 -8.14 1.13 -9.03
N THR A 101 -9.39 1.55 -9.27
CA THR A 101 -9.70 2.76 -10.04
C THR A 101 -10.36 3.79 -9.14
N GLU A 102 -9.89 5.03 -9.24
CA GLU A 102 -10.49 6.17 -8.56
C GLU A 102 -11.49 6.90 -9.46
N THR A 103 -12.46 7.55 -8.84
CA THR A 103 -13.38 8.49 -9.52
C THR A 103 -13.38 9.81 -8.77
N THR A 104 -13.84 10.88 -9.41
CA THR A 104 -13.97 12.18 -8.74
C THR A 104 -15.04 12.11 -7.64
N GLY A 105 -14.68 12.54 -6.43
CA GLY A 105 -15.61 12.58 -5.31
C GLY A 105 -16.85 13.44 -5.57
N THR A 106 -18.01 12.94 -5.17
CA THR A 106 -19.31 13.64 -5.22
C THR A 106 -20.08 13.42 -3.92
N PHE A 107 -20.94 14.36 -3.54
CA PHE A 107 -21.87 14.19 -2.40
C PHE A 107 -23.15 13.41 -2.78
N ASP A 108 -23.35 13.14 -4.07
CA ASP A 108 -24.59 12.55 -4.59
C ASP A 108 -24.66 11.01 -4.44
N GLN A 109 -23.61 10.38 -3.88
CA GLN A 109 -23.62 8.96 -3.58
C GLN A 109 -24.13 8.68 -2.15
N PRO A 110 -25.08 7.72 -2.00
CA PRO A 110 -25.60 7.35 -0.69
C PRO A 110 -24.56 6.60 0.15
N MET A 111 -24.76 6.60 1.47
CA MET A 111 -23.87 5.92 2.42
C MET A 111 -23.69 4.43 2.07
N SER A 112 -24.75 3.72 1.65
CA SER A 112 -24.69 2.30 1.28
C SER A 112 -23.65 2.01 0.21
N ASP A 113 -23.60 2.85 -0.82
CA ASP A 113 -22.75 2.63 -1.99
C ASP A 113 -21.28 2.87 -1.63
N ARG A 114 -21.02 3.84 -0.74
CA ARG A 114 -19.69 4.08 -0.20
C ARG A 114 -19.20 2.91 0.64
N ILE A 115 -20.07 2.35 1.49
CA ILE A 115 -19.72 1.17 2.29
C ILE A 115 -19.50 -0.05 1.37
N GLN A 116 -20.31 -0.21 0.32
CA GLN A 116 -20.12 -1.28 -0.65
C GLN A 116 -18.78 -1.14 -1.38
N LEU A 117 -18.42 0.07 -1.81
CA LEU A 117 -17.12 0.37 -2.40
C LEU A 117 -15.97 -0.03 -1.47
N LEU A 118 -16.04 0.30 -0.18
CA LEU A 118 -15.04 -0.13 0.80
C LEU A 118 -14.97 -1.65 0.90
N VAL A 119 -16.12 -2.33 0.99
CA VAL A 119 -16.15 -3.80 1.04
C VAL A 119 -15.47 -4.41 -0.19
N ASP A 120 -15.72 -3.86 -1.37
CA ASP A 120 -15.15 -4.37 -2.62
C ASP A 120 -13.63 -4.14 -2.70
N ILE A 121 -13.16 -2.98 -2.24
CA ILE A 121 -11.71 -2.70 -2.10
C ILE A 121 -11.06 -3.68 -1.14
N TYR A 122 -11.62 -3.90 0.05
CA TYR A 122 -11.03 -4.82 1.02
C TYR A 122 -11.07 -6.28 0.56
N LYS A 123 -12.09 -6.69 -0.21
CA LYS A 123 -12.11 -8.01 -0.87
C LYS A 123 -10.99 -8.13 -1.90
N TYR A 124 -10.81 -7.10 -2.73
CA TYR A 124 -9.72 -7.05 -3.70
C TYR A 124 -8.35 -7.18 -3.00
N LEU A 125 -8.12 -6.39 -1.95
CA LEU A 125 -6.86 -6.44 -1.20
C LEU A 125 -6.61 -7.78 -0.50
N SER A 126 -7.67 -8.53 -0.14
CA SER A 126 -7.54 -9.80 0.58
C SER A 126 -7.03 -10.97 -0.27
N VAL A 127 -6.99 -10.82 -1.60
CA VAL A 127 -6.58 -11.87 -2.54
C VAL A 127 -5.31 -11.52 -3.33
N LEU A 128 -4.61 -10.46 -2.92
CA LEU A 128 -3.29 -10.06 -3.44
C LEU A 128 -2.20 -11.12 -3.16
#